data_AF-A0A7W8W794-F1
#
_entry.id   AF-A0A7W8W794-F1
#
_cell.length_a   1.000
_cell.length_b   1.000
_cell.length_c   1.000
_cell.angle_alpha   90.00
_cell.angle_beta   90.00
_cell.angle_gamma   90.00
#
_symmetry.space_group_name_H-M   'P 1'
#
loop_
_entity.id
_entity.type
_entity.pdbx_description
1 polymer ?
#
loop_
_entity_poly.entity_id
_entity_poly.type
_entity_poly.pdbx_seq_one_letter_code
_entity_poly.pdbx_strand_id
1 'polypeptide(L)'
;MEDRNSRPRKRHKAPACAPSLVAYEGADADPVERWFCETSDARTDPEITEAVVRFIEQHGARSVVGVDRIMGCPHEEGIDYPDGETCPRCPFWSDRDRRSGGLIR
;
A
#
# COMPACT_ATOMS: atom_id res chain seq x y z
N MET A 1 -6.44 5.16 -41.04
CA MET A 1 -5.69 4.19 -40.22
C MET A 1 -5.28 4.94 -38.97
N GLU A 2 -6.12 4.89 -37.94
CA GLU A 2 -5.90 5.61 -36.69
C GLU A 2 -5.18 4.68 -35.70
N ASP A 3 -3.94 5.03 -35.35
CA ASP A 3 -3.16 4.38 -34.29
C ASP A 3 -3.83 4.58 -32.93
N ARG A 4 -4.67 3.61 -32.57
CA ARG A 4 -5.52 3.61 -31.39
C ARG A 4 -4.77 3.21 -30.10
N ASN A 5 -3.45 3.38 -30.04
CA ASN A 5 -2.65 2.93 -28.90
C ASN A 5 -1.57 3.91 -28.39
N SER A 6 -1.72 5.20 -28.67
CA SER A 6 -0.97 6.25 -27.95
C SER A 6 -1.86 6.93 -26.92
N ARG A 7 -2.33 6.17 -25.93
CA ARG A 7 -2.80 6.75 -24.67
C ARG A 7 -1.63 6.74 -23.69
N PRO A 8 -1.20 7.88 -23.13
CA PRO A 8 -0.26 7.83 -22.02
C PRO A 8 -0.92 6.99 -20.94
N ARG A 9 -0.31 5.86 -20.55
CA ARG A 9 -0.75 5.12 -19.38
C ARG A 9 -0.66 6.11 -18.24
N LYS A 10 -1.83 6.60 -17.76
CA LYS A 10 -1.89 7.41 -16.55
C LYS A 10 -1.14 6.61 -15.50
N ARG A 11 0.03 7.09 -15.10
CA ARG A 11 0.83 6.47 -14.04
C ARG A 11 0.02 6.73 -12.78
N HIS A 12 -0.83 5.77 -12.45
CA HIS A 12 -1.70 5.87 -11.28
C HIS A 12 -0.80 5.89 -10.06
N LYS A 13 -0.96 6.93 -9.22
CA LYS A 13 -0.23 7.06 -7.97
C LYS A 13 -0.59 5.85 -7.12
N ALA A 14 0.40 4.99 -6.92
CA ALA A 14 0.31 3.73 -6.18
C ALA A 14 0.87 3.94 -4.77
N PRO A 15 0.10 3.72 -3.68
CA PRO A 15 0.63 3.78 -2.33
C PRO A 15 1.65 2.64 -2.22
N ALA A 16 2.86 3.02 -1.89
CA ALA A 16 3.99 2.13 -1.79
C ALA A 16 4.31 1.78 -0.33
N CYS A 17 3.85 2.60 0.60
CA CYS A 17 3.83 2.32 2.04
C CYS A 17 2.61 3.02 2.68
N ALA A 18 1.98 2.35 3.65
CA ALA A 18 0.90 2.93 4.42
C ALA A 18 1.05 2.54 5.91
N PRO A 19 1.80 3.29 6.72
CA PRO A 19 1.83 3.03 8.15
C PRO A 19 0.50 3.46 8.79
N SER A 20 0.23 2.85 9.92
CA SER A 20 -0.93 3.17 10.73
C SER A 20 -0.56 3.08 12.20
N LEU A 21 -1.12 3.96 13.02
CA LEU A 21 -0.93 3.95 14.46
C LEU A 21 -2.09 3.25 15.16
N VAL A 22 -1.76 2.40 16.12
CA VAL A 22 -2.75 1.73 16.96
C VAL A 22 -2.46 2.13 18.39
N ALA A 23 -3.36 2.92 18.99
CA ALA A 23 -3.14 3.52 20.30
C ALA A 23 -3.09 2.46 21.43
N TYR A 24 -3.92 1.42 21.32
CA TYR A 24 -4.01 0.31 22.27
C TYR A 24 -4.59 -0.93 21.58
N GLU A 25 -4.47 -2.10 22.22
CA GLU A 25 -4.98 -3.37 21.68
C GLU A 25 -6.50 -3.28 21.43
N GLY A 26 -6.92 -3.58 20.20
CA GLY A 26 -8.32 -3.50 19.79
C GLY A 26 -8.79 -2.12 19.33
N ALA A 27 -7.94 -1.09 19.36
CA ALA A 27 -8.24 0.20 18.73
C ALA A 27 -8.17 0.09 17.20
N ASP A 28 -8.99 0.89 16.51
CA ASP A 28 -8.82 1.12 15.08
C ASP A 28 -7.48 1.82 14.80
N ALA A 29 -6.97 1.62 13.60
CA ALA A 29 -5.71 2.20 13.19
C ALA A 29 -5.93 3.64 12.71
N ASP A 30 -5.43 4.62 13.46
CA ASP A 30 -5.59 6.06 13.22
C ASP A 30 -4.45 6.87 13.89
N PRO A 31 -3.74 7.75 13.18
CA PRO A 31 -3.84 8.04 11.74
C PRO A 31 -3.21 6.97 10.84
N VAL A 32 -3.69 6.94 9.59
CA VAL A 32 -3.13 6.16 8.48
C VAL A 32 -2.58 7.13 7.44
N GLU A 33 -1.26 7.09 7.22
CA GLU A 33 -0.61 7.86 6.17
C GLU A 33 -0.39 7.01 4.92
N ARG A 34 -0.34 7.63 3.75
CA ARG A 34 -0.09 6.95 2.46
C ARG A 34 1.02 7.65 1.71
N TRP A 35 2.15 6.95 1.53
CA TRP A 35 3.24 7.42 0.69
C TRP A 35 3.27 6.68 -0.63
N PHE A 36 3.55 7.43 -1.68
CA PHE A 36 3.49 6.97 -3.06
C PHE A 36 4.88 7.10 -3.68
N CYS A 37 5.29 6.10 -4.45
CA CYS A 37 6.48 6.21 -5.29
C CYS A 37 6.12 6.04 -6.76
N GLU A 38 6.59 6.96 -7.60
CA GLU A 38 6.27 6.96 -9.04
C GLU A 38 7.27 6.16 -9.88
N THR A 39 8.51 6.02 -9.41
CA THR A 39 9.64 5.52 -10.22
C THR A 39 10.56 4.53 -9.51
N SER A 40 10.58 4.49 -8.18
CA SER A 40 11.48 3.66 -7.37
C SER A 40 10.71 2.60 -6.57
N ASP A 41 11.42 1.60 -6.06
CA ASP A 41 10.89 0.70 -5.05
C ASP A 41 10.91 1.41 -3.70
N ALA A 42 9.73 1.73 -3.16
CA ALA A 42 9.60 2.51 -1.93
C ALA A 42 10.25 1.87 -0.70
N ARG A 43 10.50 0.56 -0.73
CA ARG A 43 11.24 -0.13 0.34
C ARG A 43 12.70 0.30 0.41
N THR A 44 13.22 0.85 -0.67
CA THR A 44 14.60 1.32 -0.81
C THR A 44 14.68 2.83 -0.99
N ASP A 45 13.54 3.52 -0.97
CA ASP A 45 13.47 4.95 -1.17
C ASP A 45 13.81 5.68 0.14
N PRO A 46 14.91 6.45 0.18
CA PRO A 46 15.34 7.12 1.41
C PRO A 46 14.36 8.21 1.84
N GLU A 47 13.66 8.87 0.92
CA GLU A 47 12.71 9.94 1.25
C GLU A 47 11.47 9.36 1.92
N ILE A 48 10.96 8.24 1.40
CA ILE A 48 9.84 7.52 2.02
C ILE A 48 10.26 6.97 3.38
N THR A 49 11.46 6.41 3.48
CA THR A 49 11.97 5.89 4.75
C THR A 49 12.09 6.99 5.81
N GLU A 50 12.62 8.16 5.45
CA GLU A 50 12.69 9.30 6.36
C GLU A 50 11.30 9.80 6.78
N ALA A 51 10.35 9.88 5.84
CA ALA A 51 8.98 10.28 6.15
C ALA A 51 8.29 9.31 7.12
N VAL A 52 8.48 8.00 6.94
CA VAL A 52 7.97 6.96 7.84
C VAL A 52 8.54 7.14 9.25
N VAL A 53 9.86 7.32 9.37
CA VAL A 53 10.53 7.52 10.66
C VAL A 53 10.00 8.77 11.37
N ARG A 54 9.91 9.90 10.64
CA ARG A 54 9.36 11.15 11.18
C ARG A 54 7.92 11.00 11.67
N PHE A 55 7.08 10.27 10.95
CA PHE A 55 5.71 10.00 11.35
C PHE A 55 5.65 9.20 12.66
N ILE A 56 6.44 8.13 12.75
CA ILE A 56 6.53 7.30 13.96
C ILE A 56 6.98 8.14 15.18
N GLU A 57 8.00 8.98 14.99
CA GLU A 57 8.53 9.86 16.05
C GLU A 57 7.51 10.92 16.49
N GLN A 58 6.84 11.59 15.54
CA GLN A 58 5.84 12.63 15.82
C GLN A 58 4.67 12.10 16.66
N HIS A 59 4.29 10.85 16.45
CA HIS A 59 3.21 10.22 17.18
C HIS A 59 3.66 9.44 18.42
N GLY A 60 4.95 9.42 18.73
CA GLY A 60 5.50 8.81 19.94
C GLY A 60 5.22 7.30 20.03
N ALA A 61 5.27 6.59 18.90
CA ALA A 61 4.97 5.17 18.87
C ALA A 61 5.90 4.37 19.79
N ARG A 62 5.32 3.57 20.69
CA ARG A 62 6.09 2.78 21.67
C ARG A 62 6.78 1.57 21.03
N SER A 63 6.19 1.02 19.98
CA SER A 63 6.73 -0.11 19.22
C SER A 63 6.30 -0.02 17.77
N VAL A 64 7.12 -0.56 16.88
CA VAL A 64 6.87 -0.57 15.43
C VAL A 64 6.91 -2.02 14.98
N VAL A 65 5.91 -2.43 14.19
CA VAL A 65 5.86 -3.73 13.53
C VAL A 65 5.93 -3.50 12.03
N GLY A 66 6.97 -4.04 11.41
CA GLY A 66 7.10 -4.12 9.96
C GLY A 66 6.94 -5.56 9.50
N VAL A 67 6.49 -5.72 8.26
CA VAL A 67 6.47 -7.00 7.55
C VAL A 67 7.63 -7.01 6.55
N ASP A 68 8.28 -8.15 6.37
CA ASP A 68 9.42 -8.35 5.46
C ASP A 68 9.00 -8.52 3.99
N ARG A 69 7.69 -8.42 3.71
CA ARG A 69 7.09 -8.69 2.41
C ARG A 69 6.04 -7.65 2.02
N ILE A 70 5.77 -7.59 0.72
CA ILE A 70 4.67 -6.82 0.15
C ILE A 70 3.35 -7.50 0.54
N MET A 71 2.43 -6.77 1.15
CA MET A 71 1.16 -7.29 1.68
C MET A 71 -0.06 -7.02 0.79
N GLY A 72 0.14 -6.42 -0.40
CA GLY A 72 -0.98 -6.11 -1.26
C GLY A 72 -0.59 -5.45 -2.57
N CYS A 73 -1.60 -5.22 -3.40
CA CYS A 73 -1.45 -4.37 -4.58
C CYS A 73 -1.52 -2.89 -4.18
N PRO A 74 -0.97 -1.99 -5.00
CA PRO A 74 -1.12 -0.56 -4.81
C PRO A 74 -2.53 -0.02 -5.07
N HIS A 75 -3.53 -0.88 -5.25
CA HIS A 75 -4.92 -0.45 -5.45
C HIS A 75 -5.70 -0.74 -4.17
N GLU A 76 -6.42 0.26 -3.69
CA GLU A 76 -7.11 0.20 -2.41
C GLU A 76 -8.59 -0.15 -2.56
N GLU A 77 -9.03 -1.09 -1.74
CA GLU A 77 -10.44 -1.50 -1.62
C GLU A 77 -11.27 -0.35 -1.04
N GLY A 78 -12.46 -0.09 -1.59
CA GLY A 78 -13.30 1.04 -1.23
C GLY A 78 -12.88 2.37 -1.87
N ILE A 79 -11.70 2.45 -2.50
CA ILE A 79 -11.22 3.63 -3.24
C ILE A 79 -11.09 3.34 -4.74
N ASP A 80 -10.29 2.33 -5.09
CA ASP A 80 -9.96 1.96 -6.46
C ASP A 80 -10.90 0.90 -7.05
N TYR A 81 -11.56 0.11 -6.19
CA TYR A 81 -12.54 -0.92 -6.53
C TYR A 81 -13.49 -1.13 -5.34
N PRO A 82 -14.68 -1.73 -5.54
CA PRO A 82 -15.67 -1.90 -4.48
C PRO A 82 -15.18 -2.72 -3.29
N ASP A 83 -15.76 -2.47 -2.11
CA ASP A 83 -15.51 -3.25 -0.91
C ASP A 83 -15.88 -4.73 -1.09
N GLY A 84 -15.03 -5.62 -0.59
CA GLY A 84 -15.16 -7.06 -0.70
C GLY A 84 -14.78 -7.65 -2.06
N GLU A 85 -14.43 -6.83 -3.04
CA GLU A 85 -14.06 -7.30 -4.38
C GLU A 85 -12.55 -7.56 -4.52
N THR A 86 -12.21 -8.37 -5.52
CA THR A 86 -10.83 -8.59 -5.91
C THR A 86 -10.35 -7.48 -6.82
N CYS A 87 -9.16 -6.95 -6.56
CA CYS A 87 -8.56 -5.92 -7.41
C CYS A 87 -8.46 -6.38 -8.88
N PRO A 88 -9.17 -5.72 -9.82
CA PRO A 88 -9.24 -6.15 -11.22
C PRO A 88 -7.94 -5.85 -11.99
N ARG A 89 -7.06 -5.03 -11.40
CA ARG A 89 -5.80 -4.58 -12.02
C ARG A 89 -4.59 -5.41 -11.57
N CYS A 90 -4.74 -6.31 -10.58
CA CYS A 90 -3.63 -7.05 -10.01
C CYS A 90 -3.94 -8.55 -9.87
N PRO A 91 -3.83 -9.32 -10.98
CA PRO A 91 -4.08 -10.77 -10.96
C PRO A 91 -3.17 -11.55 -9.99
N PHE A 92 -1.99 -11.01 -9.65
CA PHE A 92 -1.11 -11.67 -8.68
C PHE A 92 -1.74 -11.82 -7.29
N TRP A 93 -2.51 -10.82 -6.86
CA TRP A 93 -3.14 -10.78 -5.54
C TRP A 93 -4.58 -11.32 -5.53
N SER A 94 -5.11 -11.75 -6.68
CA SER A 94 -6.51 -12.20 -6.76
C SER A 94 -6.77 -13.47 -5.95
N ASP A 95 -5.77 -14.36 -5.91
CA ASP A 95 -5.91 -15.69 -5.34
C ASP A 95 -4.97 -15.85 -4.13
N ARG A 96 -4.54 -14.74 -3.53
CA ARG A 96 -3.58 -14.70 -2.41
C ARG A 96 -4.14 -13.97 -1.21
N ASP A 97 -3.97 -14.57 -0.05
CA ASP A 97 -4.26 -13.90 1.20
C ASP A 97 -3.22 -12.80 1.45
N ARG A 98 -3.70 -11.57 1.66
CA ARG A 98 -2.87 -10.37 1.84
C ARG A 98 -1.98 -10.47 3.08
N ARG A 99 -2.39 -11.22 4.10
CA ARG A 99 -1.64 -11.34 5.36
C ARG A 99 -0.54 -12.41 5.33
N SER A 100 -0.88 -13.60 4.87
CA SER A 100 0.02 -14.76 4.82
C SER A 100 0.84 -14.82 3.53
N GLY A 101 0.38 -14.19 2.44
CA GLY A 101 0.93 -14.32 1.09
C GLY A 101 0.65 -15.67 0.41
N GLY A 102 -0.02 -16.59 1.13
CA GLY A 102 -0.38 -17.91 0.64
C GLY A 102 -1.56 -17.87 -0.34
N LEU A 103 -1.74 -18.94 -1.10
CA LEU A 103 -2.91 -19.08 -1.96
C LEU A 103 -4.16 -19.29 -1.10
N ILE A 104 -5.25 -18.59 -1.45
CA ILE A 104 -6.57 -18.80 -0.87
C ILE A 104 -7.08 -20.12 -1.46
N ARG A 105 -7.26 -21.13 -0.61
CA ARG A 105 -7.78 -22.45 -0.99
C ARG A 105 -9.26 -22.56 -0.65
#